data_AF-A0A926EY81-F1
#
_entry.id   AF-A0A926EY81-F1
#
_cell.length_a   1.000
_cell.length_b   1.000
_cell.length_c   1.000
_cell.angle_alpha   90.00
_cell.angle_beta   90.00
_cell.angle_gamma   90.00
#
_symmetry.space_group_name_H-M   'P 1'
#
loop_
_entity.id
_entity.type
_entity.pdbx_description
1 polymer ?
#
loop_
_entity_poly.entity_id
_entity_poly.type
_entity_poly.pdbx_seq_one_letter_code
_entity_poly.pdbx_strand_id
1 'polypeptide(L)'
;MAKTLMTTLDELTGTRRYSMFVVWFCSDKDKRETWEEFTSKNNYKNMDYKYAEENWLLDEGIQKGIKYYMKLQHSEKMKNIYDKMYQQALNGDVQSAKYLMDFSKDFFASDKTSELDNLLSGIDLGEEVDDDE
;
A
#
# COMPACT_ATOMS: atom_id res chain seq x y z
N MET A 1 6.33 15.73 -17.07
CA MET A 1 7.04 14.60 -16.42
C MET A 1 6.29 14.19 -15.17
N ALA A 2 6.11 12.90 -14.92
CA ALA A 2 5.56 12.42 -13.65
C ALA A 2 6.52 12.79 -12.51
N LYS A 3 5.99 13.30 -11.40
CA LYS A 3 6.81 13.60 -10.21
C LYS A 3 7.24 12.29 -9.55
N THR A 4 8.47 12.25 -9.07
CA THR A 4 8.94 11.10 -8.28
C THR A 4 8.29 11.12 -6.89
N LEU A 5 8.23 9.96 -6.22
CA LEU A 5 7.77 9.85 -4.83
C LEU A 5 8.38 10.94 -3.94
N MET A 6 9.71 11.06 -3.97
CA MET A 6 10.41 12.00 -3.10
C MET A 6 10.12 13.46 -3.47
N THR A 7 9.98 13.77 -4.76
CA THR A 7 9.57 15.12 -5.18
C THR A 7 8.19 15.49 -4.63
N THR A 8 7.23 14.58 -4.70
CA THR A 8 5.89 14.82 -4.15
C THR A 8 5.92 14.94 -2.63
N LEU A 9 6.70 14.12 -1.94
CA LEU A 9 6.87 14.25 -0.49
C LEU A 9 7.56 15.56 -0.09
N ASP A 10 8.54 16.04 -0.87
CA ASP A 10 9.21 17.32 -0.60
C ASP A 10 8.22 18.49 -0.69
N GLU A 11 7.30 18.44 -1.65
CA GLU A 11 6.24 19.44 -1.80
C GLU A 11 5.21 19.39 -0.65
N LEU A 12 4.87 18.19 -0.17
CA LEU A 12 3.91 18.01 0.92
C LEU A 12 4.49 18.39 2.28
N THR A 13 5.74 18.00 2.54
CA THR A 13 6.39 18.16 3.83
C THR A 13 7.25 19.42 3.91
N GLY A 14 7.50 20.10 2.79
CA GLY A 14 8.26 21.33 2.69
C GLY A 14 9.79 21.16 2.63
N THR A 15 10.34 20.01 3.03
CA THR A 15 11.79 19.77 2.98
C THR A 15 12.14 18.31 2.71
N ARG A 16 13.29 18.07 2.04
CA ARG A 16 13.82 16.71 1.83
C ARG A 16 14.06 15.95 3.13
N ARG A 17 14.42 16.66 4.20
CA ARG A 17 14.58 16.08 5.54
C ARG A 17 13.27 15.44 5.99
N TYR A 18 12.16 16.16 5.96
CA TYR A 18 10.88 15.62 6.41
C TYR A 18 10.34 14.53 5.49
N SER A 19 10.57 14.62 4.18
CA SER A 19 10.25 13.54 3.24
C SER A 19 10.94 12.22 3.59
N MET A 20 12.25 12.27 3.89
CA MET A 20 13.01 11.08 4.26
C MET A 20 12.54 10.51 5.59
N PHE A 21 12.22 11.38 6.56
CA PHE A 21 11.63 10.97 7.83
C PHE A 21 10.31 10.22 7.62
N VAL A 22 9.42 10.73 6.75
CA VAL A 22 8.14 10.06 6.44
C VAL A 22 8.36 8.64 5.91
N VAL A 23 9.27 8.46 4.95
CA VAL A 23 9.56 7.14 4.38
C VAL A 23 10.11 6.19 5.44
N TRP A 24 11.08 6.64 6.24
CA TRP A 24 11.64 5.83 7.32
C TRP A 24 10.60 5.49 8.39
N PHE A 25 9.79 6.48 8.80
CA PHE A 25 8.79 6.32 9.86
C PHE A 25 7.70 5.32 9.47
N CYS A 26 7.24 5.37 8.22
CA CYS A 26 6.21 4.49 7.68
C CYS A 26 6.73 3.12 7.20
N SER A 27 8.05 2.90 7.24
CA SER A 27 8.63 1.58 6.93
C SER A 27 8.27 0.57 8.02
N ASP A 28 8.25 -0.72 7.65
CA ASP A 28 7.99 -1.83 8.57
C ASP A 28 8.93 -1.75 9.77
N LYS A 29 8.38 -1.70 10.99
CA LYS A 29 9.15 -1.50 12.23
C LYS A 29 10.19 -2.59 12.45
N ASP A 30 9.92 -3.81 11.98
CA ASP A 30 10.81 -4.96 12.16
C ASP A 30 11.93 -5.01 11.11
N LYS A 31 11.81 -4.24 10.03
CA LYS A 31 12.77 -4.22 8.91
C LYS A 31 13.47 -2.87 8.71
N ARG A 32 12.96 -1.82 9.34
CA ARG A 32 13.54 -0.48 9.25
C ARG A 32 14.84 -0.42 10.04
N GLU A 33 15.81 0.32 9.52
CA GLU A 33 17.00 0.68 10.27
C GLU A 33 16.63 1.51 11.52
N THR A 34 17.51 1.49 12.52
CA THR A 34 17.35 2.28 13.75
C THR A 34 17.37 3.78 13.45
N TRP A 35 16.87 4.60 14.38
CA TRP A 35 16.92 6.06 14.22
C TRP A 35 18.36 6.57 14.12
N GLU A 36 19.27 6.01 14.91
CA GLU A 36 20.68 6.34 14.90
C GLU A 36 21.31 6.02 13.53
N GLU A 37 21.04 4.85 12.97
CA GLU A 37 21.54 4.48 11.64
C GLU A 37 20.97 5.40 10.55
N PHE A 38 19.66 5.66 10.57
CA PHE A 38 19.00 6.53 9.61
C PHE A 38 19.57 7.95 9.65
N THR A 39 19.69 8.53 10.84
CA THR A 39 20.16 9.91 11.02
C THR A 39 21.63 10.09 10.67
N SER A 40 22.47 9.08 10.91
CA SER A 40 23.90 9.09 10.58
C SER A 40 24.16 9.19 9.07
N LYS A 41 23.30 8.56 8.26
CA LYS A 41 23.40 8.55 6.79
C LYS A 41 22.78 9.78 6.12
N ASN A 42 21.84 10.44 6.79
CA ASN A 42 20.99 11.46 6.16
C ASN A 42 21.13 12.88 6.76
N ASN A 43 22.25 13.16 7.45
CA ASN A 43 22.63 14.48 7.98
C ASN A 43 21.58 15.15 8.89
N TYR A 44 21.08 14.43 9.89
CA TYR A 44 20.09 14.96 10.84
C TYR A 44 20.70 15.71 12.04
N LYS A 45 22.04 15.81 12.14
CA LYS A 45 22.80 16.52 13.20
C LYS A 45 22.31 16.21 14.62
N ASN A 46 22.65 15.03 15.16
CA ASN A 46 22.36 14.62 16.55
C ASN A 46 20.91 14.86 16.98
N MET A 47 19.97 14.67 16.06
CA MET A 47 18.56 14.87 16.37
C MET A 47 18.05 13.75 17.26
N ASP A 48 17.51 14.11 18.41
CA ASP A 48 16.81 13.18 19.28
C ASP A 48 15.51 12.69 18.62
N TYR A 49 15.30 11.37 18.64
CA TYR A 49 14.10 10.78 18.09
C TYR A 49 12.85 11.26 18.81
N LYS A 50 12.92 11.40 20.14
CA LYS A 50 11.78 11.83 20.95
C LYS A 50 11.30 13.22 20.54
N TYR A 51 12.23 14.14 20.27
CA TYR A 51 11.89 15.45 19.72
C TYR A 51 11.17 15.34 18.37
N ALA A 52 11.68 14.51 17.45
CA ALA A 52 11.04 14.31 16.15
C ALA A 52 9.63 13.71 16.31
N GLU A 53 9.46 12.69 17.16
CA GLU A 53 8.17 12.07 17.43
C GLU A 53 7.16 13.09 17.99
N GLU A 54 7.55 13.87 19.00
CA GLU A 54 6.66 14.82 19.67
C GLU A 54 6.30 16.05 18.82
N ASN A 55 7.23 16.51 17.96
CA ASN A 55 7.06 17.79 17.24
C ASN A 55 6.74 17.62 15.75
N TRP A 56 7.25 16.57 15.10
CA TRP A 56 7.07 16.41 13.64
C TRP A 56 5.80 15.66 13.31
N LEU A 57 5.36 14.71 14.15
CA LEU A 57 4.12 13.98 13.88
C LEU A 57 2.87 14.83 13.99
N LEU A 58 2.96 15.99 14.66
CA LEU A 58 1.89 16.98 14.76
C LEU A 58 1.93 18.03 13.65
N ASP A 59 2.98 18.05 12.82
CA ASP A 59 3.09 18.97 11.68
C ASP A 59 2.16 18.54 10.54
N GLU A 60 1.33 19.46 10.03
CA GLU A 60 0.34 19.15 9.00
C GLU A 60 0.97 18.67 7.68
N GLY A 61 2.13 19.23 7.29
CA GLY A 61 2.82 18.84 6.07
C GLY A 61 3.35 17.41 6.18
N ILE A 62 3.91 17.08 7.33
CA ILE A 62 4.39 15.73 7.64
C ILE A 62 3.22 14.74 7.70
N GLN A 63 2.10 15.08 8.33
CA GLN A 63 0.90 14.24 8.34
C GLN A 63 0.34 13.99 6.92
N LYS A 64 0.33 15.02 6.06
CA LYS A 64 -0.04 14.87 4.64
C LYS A 64 0.90 13.92 3.91
N GLY A 65 2.21 14.03 4.17
CA GLY A 65 3.23 13.12 3.63
C GLY A 65 3.02 11.66 4.09
N ILE A 66 2.81 11.44 5.40
CA ILE A 66 2.52 10.12 5.99
C ILE A 66 1.31 9.50 5.30
N LYS A 67 0.20 10.24 5.21
CA LYS A 67 -1.03 9.76 4.58
C LYS A 67 -0.81 9.38 3.10
N TYR A 68 -0.07 10.21 2.37
CA TYR A 68 0.26 9.94 0.97
C TYR A 68 1.08 8.66 0.82
N TYR A 69 2.15 8.50 1.60
CA TYR A 69 3.01 7.32 1.55
C TYR A 69 2.27 6.04 1.96
N MET A 70 1.45 6.11 3.02
CA MET A 70 0.62 4.98 3.45
C MET A 70 -0.41 4.57 2.38
N LYS A 71 -0.95 5.51 1.60
CA LYS A 71 -1.84 5.19 0.48
C LYS A 71 -1.10 4.38 -0.59
N LEU A 72 0.15 4.71 -0.90
CA LEU A 72 0.96 3.94 -1.86
C LEU A 72 1.26 2.53 -1.35
N GLN A 73 1.66 2.40 -0.07
CA GLN A 73 1.86 1.10 0.56
C GLN A 73 0.56 0.28 0.61
N HIS A 74 -0.58 0.94 0.82
CA HIS A 74 -1.88 0.28 0.80
C HIS A 74 -2.18 -0.32 -0.57
N SER A 75 -1.92 0.42 -1.67
CA SER A 75 -2.06 -0.11 -3.03
C SER A 75 -1.18 -1.34 -3.27
N GLU A 76 0.07 -1.34 -2.80
CA GLU A 76 0.95 -2.52 -2.87
C GLU A 76 0.42 -3.70 -2.07
N LYS A 77 -0.08 -3.47 -0.85
CA LYS A 77 -0.70 -4.52 -0.02
C LYS A 77 -1.95 -5.09 -0.69
N MET A 78 -2.78 -4.25 -1.31
CA MET A 78 -3.96 -4.69 -2.05
C MET A 78 -3.56 -5.55 -3.25
N LYS A 79 -2.52 -5.18 -4.01
CA LYS A 79 -1.95 -6.05 -5.05
C LYS A 79 -1.54 -7.41 -4.49
N ASN A 80 -0.84 -7.44 -3.36
CA ASN A 80 -0.38 -8.71 -2.77
C ASN A 80 -1.55 -9.59 -2.29
N ILE A 81 -2.62 -8.99 -1.76
CA ILE A 81 -3.85 -9.70 -1.40
C ILE A 81 -4.54 -10.23 -2.67
N TYR A 82 -4.69 -9.39 -3.70
CA TYR A 82 -5.24 -9.79 -4.98
C TYR A 82 -4.50 -11.00 -5.56
N ASP A 83 -3.16 -10.96 -5.62
CA ASP A 83 -2.36 -12.08 -6.10
C ASP A 83 -2.59 -13.36 -5.29
N LYS A 84 -2.65 -13.24 -3.96
CA LYS A 84 -2.88 -14.39 -3.08
C LYS A 84 -4.28 -14.99 -3.28
N MET A 85 -5.31 -14.14 -3.35
CA MET A 85 -6.69 -14.57 -3.58
C MET A 85 -6.83 -15.20 -4.96
N TYR A 86 -6.17 -14.66 -5.98
CA TYR A 86 -6.15 -15.23 -7.32
C TYR A 86 -5.58 -16.65 -7.33
N GLN A 87 -4.45 -16.88 -6.66
CA GLN A 87 -3.89 -18.23 -6.52
C GLN A 87 -4.81 -19.18 -5.75
N GLN A 88 -5.49 -18.71 -4.70
CA GLN A 88 -6.44 -19.54 -3.95
C GLN A 88 -7.67 -19.89 -4.79
N ALA A 89 -8.21 -18.92 -5.55
CA ALA A 89 -9.34 -19.14 -6.44
C ALA A 89 -9.01 -20.16 -7.55
N LEU A 90 -7.80 -20.10 -8.15
CA LEU A 90 -7.34 -21.11 -9.11
C LEU A 90 -7.25 -22.52 -8.52
N ASN A 91 -7.12 -22.64 -7.19
CA ASN A 91 -7.13 -23.91 -6.48
C ASN A 91 -8.54 -24.33 -6.00
N GLY A 92 -9.59 -23.64 -6.45
CA GLY A 92 -10.99 -23.95 -6.13
C GLY A 92 -11.55 -23.25 -4.89
N ASP A 93 -10.85 -22.27 -4.30
CA ASP A 93 -11.41 -21.48 -3.19
C ASP A 93 -12.46 -20.48 -3.68
N VAL A 94 -13.74 -20.86 -3.53
CA VAL A 94 -14.90 -20.05 -3.94
C VAL A 94 -14.97 -18.71 -3.21
N GLN A 95 -14.49 -18.60 -1.96
CA GLN A 95 -14.52 -17.34 -1.21
C GLN A 95 -13.47 -16.37 -1.75
N SER A 96 -12.28 -16.86 -2.09
CA SER A 96 -11.27 -16.06 -2.77
C SER A 96 -11.76 -15.59 -4.14
N ALA A 97 -12.49 -16.43 -4.88
CA ALA A 97 -13.09 -16.03 -6.15
C ALA A 97 -14.14 -14.92 -5.99
N LYS A 98 -15.03 -15.03 -4.99
CA LYS A 98 -16.00 -13.98 -4.63
C LYS A 98 -15.32 -12.66 -4.28
N TYR A 99 -14.26 -12.71 -3.45
CA TYR A 99 -13.46 -11.52 -3.12
C TYR A 99 -12.90 -10.84 -4.36
N LEU A 100 -12.35 -11.60 -5.33
CA LEU A 100 -11.80 -11.04 -6.57
C LEU A 100 -12.87 -10.39 -7.44
N MET A 101 -14.06 -10.98 -7.52
CA MET A 101 -15.18 -10.40 -8.26
C MET A 101 -15.59 -9.05 -7.66
N ASP A 102 -15.70 -8.96 -6.33
CA ASP A 102 -16.08 -7.72 -5.65
C ASP A 102 -14.97 -6.67 -5.69
N PHE A 103 -13.72 -7.08 -5.43
CA PHE A 103 -12.56 -6.21 -5.54
C PHE A 103 -12.45 -5.62 -6.96
N SER A 104 -12.64 -6.45 -7.99
CA SER A 104 -12.49 -5.99 -9.36
C SER A 104 -13.61 -5.07 -9.81
N LYS A 105 -14.84 -5.21 -9.29
CA LYS A 105 -15.92 -4.24 -9.54
C LYS A 105 -15.52 -2.85 -9.08
N ASP A 106 -14.98 -2.71 -7.88
CA ASP A 106 -14.61 -1.40 -7.33
C ASP A 106 -13.28 -0.88 -7.88
N PHE A 107 -12.30 -1.76 -8.07
CA PHE A 107 -10.95 -1.42 -8.49
C PHE A 107 -10.86 -1.07 -9.98
N PHE A 108 -11.63 -1.76 -10.84
CA PHE A 108 -11.67 -1.52 -12.28
C PHE A 108 -12.96 -0.82 -12.74
N ALA A 109 -13.83 -0.35 -11.82
CA ALA A 109 -15.03 0.43 -12.19
C ALA A 109 -14.72 1.65 -13.08
N SER A 110 -13.51 2.21 -12.99
CA SER A 110 -13.07 3.32 -13.85
C SER A 110 -12.57 2.89 -15.24
N ASP A 111 -12.17 1.62 -15.41
CA ASP A 111 -11.60 1.06 -16.64
C ASP A 111 -12.52 -0.04 -17.17
N LYS A 112 -13.41 0.34 -18.10
CA LYS A 112 -14.45 -0.47 -18.77
C LYS A 112 -14.15 -1.98 -18.87
N THR A 113 -14.69 -2.76 -17.92
CA THR A 113 -15.30 -4.11 -17.99
C THR A 113 -14.65 -5.28 -18.74
N SER A 114 -13.72 -5.12 -19.69
CA SER A 114 -13.33 -6.25 -20.58
C SER A 114 -12.22 -7.17 -20.04
N GLU A 115 -11.39 -6.72 -19.09
CA GLU A 115 -10.30 -7.56 -18.56
C GLU A 115 -10.76 -8.55 -17.48
N LEU A 116 -11.78 -8.15 -16.70
CA LEU A 116 -12.31 -8.99 -15.61
C LEU A 116 -13.04 -10.23 -16.14
N ASP A 117 -13.84 -10.08 -17.19
CA ASP A 117 -14.59 -11.18 -17.80
C ASP A 117 -13.65 -12.27 -18.36
N ASN A 118 -12.53 -11.85 -18.95
CA ASN A 118 -11.51 -12.78 -19.46
C ASN A 118 -10.82 -13.54 -18.32
N LEU A 119 -10.57 -12.87 -17.18
CA LEU A 119 -9.91 -13.48 -16.03
C LEU A 119 -10.79 -14.53 -15.34
N LEU A 120 -12.10 -14.26 -15.21
CA LEU A 120 -13.06 -15.15 -14.55
C LEU A 120 -13.39 -16.39 -15.40
N SER A 121 -13.27 -16.31 -16.72
CA SER A 121 -13.52 -17.45 -17.63
C SER A 121 -12.59 -18.66 -17.42
N GLY A 122 -11.44 -18.46 -16.76
CA GLY A 122 -10.48 -19.51 -16.44
C GLY A 122 -10.57 -20.08 -15.02
N ILE A 123 -11.47 -19.55 -14.18
CA ILE A 123 -11.68 -20.04 -12.81
C ILE A 123 -12.90 -20.96 -12.86
N ASP A 124 -12.68 -22.26 -12.63
CA ASP A 124 -13.77 -23.20 -12.42
C ASP A 124 -14.39 -22.90 -11.05
N LEU A 125 -15.52 -22.18 -11.07
CA LEU A 125 -16.18 -21.68 -9.88
C LEU A 125 -16.97 -22.75 -9.13
N GLY A 126 -16.78 -24.04 -9.47
CA GLY A 126 -17.35 -25.18 -8.77
C GLY A 126 -18.79 -24.90 -8.36
N GLU A 127 -19.71 -24.99 -9.31
CA GLU A 127 -21.14 -24.96 -8.98
C GLU A 127 -21.36 -26.02 -7.89
N GLU A 128 -21.59 -25.57 -6.65
CA GLU A 128 -22.28 -26.38 -5.66
C GLU A 128 -23.69 -26.55 -6.22
N VAL A 129 -23.86 -27.60 -7.01
CA VAL A 129 -25.16 -28.20 -7.31
C VAL A 129 -25.65 -28.75 -5.98
N ASP A 130 -26.46 -27.96 -5.29
CA ASP A 130 -27.38 -28.46 -4.25
C ASP A 130 -28.42 -29.34 -4.95
N ASP A 131 -28.03 -30.57 -5.30
CA ASP A 131 -28.95 -31.67 -5.61
C ASP A 131 -29.19 -32.45 -4.30
N ASP A 132 -30.14 -31.97 -3.50
CA ASP A 132 -30.78 -32.78 -2.47
C ASP A 132 -32.25 -33.02 -2.88
N GLU A 133 -32.49 -34.21 -3.44
CA GLU A 133 -33.81 -34.88 -3.57
C GLU A 133 -34.41 -35.26 -2.20
#